data_AF-A0AAW1GNG5-F1
#
_entry.id   AF-A0AAW1GNG5-F1
#
_cell.length_a   1.000
_cell.length_b   1.000
_cell.length_c   1.000
_cell.angle_alpha   90.00
_cell.angle_beta   90.00
_cell.angle_gamma   90.00
#
_symmetry.space_group_name_H-M   'P 1'
#
loop_
_entity.id
_entity.type
_entity.pdbx_description
1 polymer ?
#
loop_
_entity_poly.entity_id
_entity_poly.type
_entity_poly.pdbx_seq_one_letter_code
_entity_poly.pdbx_strand_id
1 'polypeptide(L)'
;MMESDSGSQVQEQEKLSDSDIQDQEDGRLQRDSNSQETDVEMLSNGDIEEDASLPEDVPPSLFASVSALEEVVTRTLLHMNDGNEAIEKEPPRKNVTVSALRACTSSTTKSDKSDPTTTKFEGFDIRSDLVPILEKIWIKQGNITENSTMRSSDIIARALELLATLVQILENNSVQSLSDSQADYLSSTLSDLKIMCFKVHWLVAFVEKAVKLRKSKPLVDSLNKLTDLSFQVKERRAILLDEVAKLTEEENKLKKEMAKVSKLIPFSGQVKFDEPFGSGLT
;
A
#
# COMPACT_ATOMS: atom_id res chain seq x y z
N MET A 1 41.90 41.50 70.84
CA MET A 1 41.95 40.08 71.18
C MET A 1 40.60 39.50 70.81
N MET A 2 40.42 38.52 69.94
CA MET A 2 41.23 37.65 69.09
C MET A 2 40.22 37.16 68.02
N GLU A 3 40.57 37.17 66.73
CA GLU A 3 40.65 35.94 65.88
C GLU A 3 39.27 35.39 65.42
N SER A 4 38.97 34.99 64.18
CA SER A 4 39.66 34.85 62.90
C SER A 4 38.53 34.68 61.85
N ASP A 5 38.51 35.41 60.74
CA ASP A 5 39.03 35.05 59.41
C ASP A 5 39.28 33.55 59.15
N SER A 6 38.52 32.97 58.21
CA SER A 6 38.90 31.77 57.46
C SER A 6 38.00 31.63 56.24
N GLY A 7 38.56 32.01 55.10
CA GLY A 7 38.01 31.74 53.79
C GLY A 7 38.02 30.26 53.42
N SER A 8 37.25 29.94 52.39
CA SER A 8 37.53 28.81 51.52
C SER A 8 36.97 29.12 50.14
N GLN A 9 37.88 29.64 49.32
CA GLN A 9 37.79 29.73 47.89
C GLN A 9 38.22 28.36 47.34
N VAL A 10 37.28 27.62 46.74
CA VAL A 10 37.61 26.39 46.00
C VAL A 10 37.38 26.68 44.52
N GLN A 11 38.50 26.94 43.84
CA GLN A 11 38.71 26.64 42.43
C GLN A 11 39.05 25.16 42.32
N GLU A 12 38.39 24.43 41.41
CA GLU A 12 38.93 23.24 40.74
C GLU A 12 37.91 22.87 39.65
N GLN A 13 38.17 23.15 38.39
CA GLN A 13 39.09 22.50 37.43
C GLN A 13 38.24 21.84 36.35
N GLU A 14 38.42 22.37 35.15
CA GLU A 14 38.01 21.80 33.88
C GLU A 14 38.40 20.32 33.81
N LYS A 15 37.45 19.47 33.41
CA LYS A 15 37.76 18.18 32.83
C LYS A 15 37.00 18.02 31.53
N LEU A 16 37.54 18.68 30.50
CA LEU A 16 37.34 18.32 29.10
C LEU A 16 37.64 16.83 28.95
N SER A 17 36.60 16.05 28.69
CA SER A 17 36.75 14.68 28.19
C SER A 17 36.37 14.72 26.72
N ASP A 18 37.36 15.02 25.89
CA ASP A 18 37.38 14.57 24.50
C ASP A 18 37.31 13.04 24.54
N SER A 19 36.15 12.50 24.19
CA SER A 19 36.02 11.09 23.87
C SER A 19 35.92 11.01 22.36
N ASP A 20 37.00 10.48 21.79
CA ASP A 20 37.15 10.08 20.40
C ASP A 20 35.92 9.30 19.93
N ILE A 21 35.06 9.96 19.15
CA ILE A 21 34.09 9.24 18.32
C ILE A 21 34.86 8.72 17.13
N GLN A 22 35.26 7.46 17.29
CA GLN A 22 35.89 6.63 16.29
C GLN A 22 34.92 6.46 15.12
N ASP A 23 35.27 7.08 13.99
CA ASP A 23 34.66 6.81 12.68
C ASP A 23 34.80 5.31 12.37
N GLN A 24 33.71 4.57 12.57
CA GLN A 24 33.58 3.20 12.07
C GLN A 24 32.86 3.25 10.72
N GLU A 25 33.60 3.70 9.70
CA GLU A 25 33.40 3.24 8.34
C GLU A 25 33.76 1.75 8.31
N ASP A 26 32.78 0.88 8.06
CA ASP A 26 32.92 -0.26 7.13
C ASP A 26 31.72 -1.19 7.27
N GLY A 27 30.80 -1.07 6.32
CA GLY A 27 29.62 -1.93 6.21
C GLY A 27 28.99 -1.86 4.84
N ARG A 28 29.83 -1.68 3.80
CA ARG A 28 29.44 -1.74 2.40
C ARG A 28 29.05 -3.18 2.09
N LEU A 29 27.79 -3.54 2.32
CA LEU A 29 27.22 -4.79 1.83
C LEU A 29 27.29 -4.77 0.31
N GLN A 30 28.35 -5.38 -0.23
CA GLN A 30 28.38 -5.91 -1.58
C GLN A 30 27.16 -6.83 -1.70
N ARG A 31 26.11 -6.29 -2.32
CA ARG A 31 25.02 -7.09 -2.83
C ARG A 31 25.58 -7.75 -4.09
N ASP A 32 26.07 -8.96 -3.93
CA ASP A 32 26.48 -9.82 -5.03
C ASP A 32 25.30 -9.95 -5.99
N SER A 33 25.44 -9.27 -7.13
CA SER A 33 24.66 -9.52 -8.32
C SER A 33 25.04 -10.91 -8.82
N ASN A 34 24.41 -11.94 -8.26
CA ASN A 34 24.45 -13.28 -8.83
C ASN A 34 23.53 -13.29 -10.06
N SER A 35 24.03 -12.71 -11.16
CA SER A 35 23.52 -12.95 -12.50
C SER A 35 23.80 -14.41 -12.83
N GLN A 36 22.86 -15.29 -12.53
CA GLN A 36 22.78 -16.56 -13.24
C GLN A 36 22.35 -16.24 -14.68
N GLU A 37 23.35 -16.12 -15.56
CA GLU A 37 23.24 -16.46 -16.97
C GLU A 37 22.61 -17.87 -17.04
N THR A 38 21.30 -17.92 -17.27
CA THR A 38 20.69 -19.11 -17.81
C THR A 38 21.06 -19.13 -19.29
N ASP A 39 21.96 -20.04 -19.64
CA ASP A 39 22.16 -20.51 -21.01
C ASP A 39 20.79 -20.87 -21.59
N VAL A 40 20.28 -19.97 -22.45
CA VAL A 40 19.13 -20.27 -23.30
C VAL A 40 19.68 -21.22 -24.36
N GLU A 41 19.52 -22.51 -24.10
CA GLU A 41 19.70 -23.55 -25.10
C GLU A 41 18.90 -23.15 -26.35
N MET A 42 19.63 -22.95 -27.45
CA MET A 42 19.06 -22.80 -28.78
C MET A 42 18.43 -24.14 -29.17
N LEU A 43 17.16 -24.32 -28.82
CA LEU A 43 16.35 -25.40 -29.33
C LEU A 43 16.18 -25.20 -30.84
N SER A 44 16.89 -26.07 -31.54
CA SER A 44 16.78 -26.42 -32.94
C SER A 44 15.34 -26.29 -33.46
N ASN A 45 15.20 -25.51 -34.53
CA ASN A 45 14.05 -25.55 -35.42
C ASN A 45 13.98 -26.95 -36.05
N GLY A 46 13.27 -27.87 -35.38
CA GLY A 46 12.81 -29.10 -35.99
C GLY A 46 11.62 -28.78 -36.86
N ASP A 47 11.74 -29.12 -38.14
CA ASP A 47 10.66 -29.09 -39.12
C ASP A 47 9.44 -29.85 -38.56
N ILE A 48 8.40 -29.09 -38.21
CA ILE A 48 7.09 -29.64 -37.87
C ILE A 48 6.40 -29.91 -39.21
N GLU A 49 6.42 -31.17 -39.62
CA GLU A 49 5.49 -31.67 -40.63
C GLU A 49 4.06 -31.44 -40.12
N GLU A 50 3.28 -30.71 -40.91
CA GLU A 50 1.85 -30.51 -40.72
C GLU A 50 1.11 -31.85 -40.82
N ASP A 51 0.93 -32.53 -39.69
CA ASP A 51 -0.13 -33.53 -39.56
C ASP A 51 -1.26 -32.94 -38.72
N ALA A 52 -2.27 -32.43 -39.43
CA ALA A 52 -3.46 -31.80 -38.91
C ALA A 52 -4.39 -32.84 -38.25
N SER A 53 -4.05 -33.25 -37.03
CA SER A 53 -4.96 -33.96 -36.13
C SER A 53 -5.09 -33.18 -34.83
N LEU A 54 -6.20 -32.43 -34.71
CA LEU A 54 -6.58 -31.68 -33.50
C LEU A 54 -6.69 -32.64 -32.29
N PRO A 55 -5.93 -32.45 -31.20
CA PRO A 55 -6.17 -33.19 -29.96
C PRO A 55 -7.42 -32.63 -29.27
N GLU A 56 -8.53 -33.38 -29.31
CA GLU A 56 -9.81 -33.05 -28.65
C GLU A 56 -9.78 -33.19 -27.11
N ASP A 57 -8.65 -33.49 -26.48
CA ASP A 57 -8.58 -33.78 -25.04
C ASP A 57 -7.71 -32.75 -24.29
N VAL A 58 -8.24 -31.54 -24.13
CA VAL A 58 -7.75 -30.62 -23.09
C VAL A 58 -8.46 -30.98 -21.78
N PRO A 59 -7.75 -31.50 -20.75
CA PRO A 59 -8.40 -31.98 -19.53
C PRO A 59 -9.15 -30.83 -18.83
N PRO A 60 -10.42 -31.02 -18.42
CA PRO A 60 -11.24 -30.00 -17.73
C PRO A 60 -10.65 -29.46 -16.41
N SER A 61 -9.54 -30.01 -15.91
CA SER A 61 -9.03 -29.76 -14.56
C SER A 61 -8.40 -28.38 -14.35
N LEU A 62 -7.96 -27.69 -15.42
CA LEU A 62 -7.36 -26.35 -15.28
C LEU A 62 -8.41 -25.24 -15.07
N PHE A 63 -9.67 -25.46 -15.42
CA PHE A 63 -10.75 -24.49 -15.19
C PHE A 63 -11.34 -24.58 -13.77
N ALA A 64 -11.24 -25.73 -13.10
CA ALA A 64 -11.79 -25.91 -11.76
C ALA A 64 -11.01 -25.14 -10.68
N SER A 65 -9.69 -24.97 -10.84
CA SER A 65 -8.84 -24.29 -9.86
C SER A 65 -9.08 -22.78 -9.77
N VAL A 66 -9.61 -22.15 -10.82
CA VAL A 66 -9.92 -20.71 -10.81
C VAL A 66 -11.23 -20.45 -10.06
N SER A 67 -12.24 -21.32 -10.20
CA SER A 67 -13.52 -21.18 -9.51
C SER A 67 -13.43 -21.35 -7.98
N ALA A 68 -12.53 -22.21 -7.49
CA ALA A 68 -12.36 -22.40 -6.05
C ALA A 68 -11.77 -21.16 -5.34
N LEU A 69 -10.97 -20.36 -6.05
CA LEU A 69 -10.38 -19.13 -5.50
C LEU A 69 -11.40 -17.97 -5.43
N GLU A 70 -12.37 -17.92 -6.36
CA GLU A 70 -13.43 -16.91 -6.37
C GLU A 70 -14.42 -17.06 -5.19
N GLU A 71 -14.67 -18.29 -4.73
CA GLU A 71 -15.59 -18.55 -3.60
C GLU A 71 -14.99 -18.12 -2.25
N VAL A 72 -13.67 -18.20 -2.09
CA VAL A 72 -12.97 -17.77 -0.86
C VAL A 72 -12.90 -16.25 -0.76
N VAL A 73 -12.69 -15.55 -1.89
CA VAL A 73 -12.63 -14.08 -1.94
C VAL A 73 -14.00 -13.46 -1.64
N THR A 74 -15.08 -14.02 -2.20
CA THR A 74 -16.44 -13.50 -2.01
C THR A 74 -16.94 -13.65 -0.57
N ARG A 75 -16.62 -14.75 0.13
CA ARG A 75 -16.98 -14.92 1.55
C ARG A 75 -16.27 -13.97 2.49
N THR A 76 -15.04 -13.54 2.15
CA THR A 76 -14.25 -12.64 3.01
C THR A 76 -14.68 -11.17 2.83
N LEU A 77 -15.10 -10.78 1.61
CA LEU A 77 -15.50 -9.39 1.33
C LEU A 77 -16.88 -9.03 1.89
N LEU A 78 -17.81 -9.99 1.99
CA LEU A 78 -19.17 -9.76 2.51
C LEU A 78 -19.20 -9.42 4.01
N HIS A 79 -18.14 -9.70 4.76
CA HIS A 79 -18.12 -9.46 6.21
C HIS A 79 -17.60 -8.07 6.60
N MET A 80 -17.17 -7.23 5.65
CA MET A 80 -16.58 -5.92 5.95
C MET A 80 -17.34 -4.71 5.38
N ASN A 81 -18.45 -4.90 4.68
CA ASN A 81 -19.02 -3.86 3.81
C ASN A 81 -20.41 -3.31 4.20
N ASP A 82 -20.86 -3.50 5.44
CA ASP A 82 -22.21 -3.07 5.87
C ASP A 82 -22.32 -1.59 6.28
N GLY A 83 -21.52 -0.69 5.70
CA GLY A 83 -21.69 0.74 5.97
C GLY A 83 -20.72 1.67 5.24
N ASN A 84 -21.05 2.05 4.01
CA ASN A 84 -21.15 3.46 3.60
C ASN A 84 -21.54 3.55 2.12
N GLU A 85 -22.76 4.03 1.85
CA GLU A 85 -23.20 4.43 0.51
C GLU A 85 -22.82 5.89 0.21
N ALA A 86 -22.68 6.14 -1.10
CA ALA A 86 -22.59 7.43 -1.79
C ALA A 86 -21.25 8.19 -1.73
N ILE A 87 -20.34 7.87 -2.65
CA ILE A 87 -19.37 8.85 -3.17
C ILE A 87 -19.32 8.82 -4.70
N GLU A 88 -19.88 9.90 -5.23
CA GLU A 88 -19.60 10.68 -6.45
C GLU A 88 -18.45 10.25 -7.38
N LYS A 89 -18.76 10.20 -8.68
CA LYS A 89 -17.83 9.94 -9.79
C LYS A 89 -16.89 11.15 -10.03
N GLU A 90 -15.59 11.00 -9.77
CA GLU A 90 -14.55 11.98 -10.14
C GLU A 90 -14.09 11.78 -11.61
N PRO A 91 -13.78 12.86 -12.37
CA PRO A 91 -13.33 12.77 -13.77
C PRO A 91 -11.79 12.57 -13.91
N PRO A 92 -11.32 12.16 -15.10
CA PRO A 92 -9.96 11.64 -15.29
C PRO A 92 -8.89 12.75 -15.27
N ARG A 93 -7.92 12.61 -14.36
CA ARG A 93 -6.77 13.53 -14.24
C ARG A 93 -5.69 13.19 -15.28
N LYS A 94 -5.21 14.24 -15.96
CA LYS A 94 -4.15 14.21 -16.96
C LYS A 94 -2.78 14.19 -16.27
N ASN A 95 -1.91 13.29 -16.74
CA ASN A 95 -0.57 13.09 -16.21
C ASN A 95 0.34 14.26 -16.63
N VAL A 96 0.81 15.05 -15.66
CA VAL A 96 1.81 16.10 -15.89
C VAL A 96 3.16 15.60 -15.36
N THR A 97 4.07 15.33 -16.29
CA THR A 97 5.48 15.03 -16.02
C THR A 97 6.17 16.31 -15.54
N VAL A 98 6.70 16.33 -14.32
CA VAL A 98 7.59 17.41 -13.86
C VAL A 98 8.88 16.81 -13.30
N SER A 99 9.88 16.74 -14.17
CA SER A 99 11.29 16.68 -13.76
C SER A 99 11.73 18.09 -13.33
N ALA A 100 12.04 18.29 -12.06
CA ALA A 100 12.90 19.37 -11.60
C ALA A 100 13.37 19.10 -10.17
N LEU A 101 14.65 18.79 -10.00
CA LEU A 101 15.35 18.98 -8.74
C LEU A 101 15.16 20.45 -8.31
N ARG A 102 14.64 20.68 -7.11
CA ARG A 102 14.63 22.01 -6.51
C ARG A 102 15.11 21.93 -5.06
N ALA A 103 16.08 22.78 -4.78
CA ALA A 103 16.77 22.95 -3.51
C ALA A 103 15.82 23.18 -2.33
N CYS A 104 16.22 22.68 -1.16
CA CYS A 104 15.60 22.96 0.13
C CYS A 104 15.59 24.47 0.40
N THR A 105 14.48 25.13 0.08
CA THR A 105 14.21 26.48 0.55
C THR A 105 13.36 26.37 1.82
N SER A 106 13.96 26.75 2.94
CA SER A 106 13.30 26.95 4.22
C SER A 106 12.23 28.04 4.05
N SER A 107 11.01 27.62 3.75
CA SER A 107 9.84 28.49 3.67
C SER A 107 9.43 28.90 5.07
N THR A 108 10.00 30.00 5.56
CA THR A 108 9.51 30.75 6.72
C THR A 108 8.20 31.41 6.32
N THR A 109 7.13 30.62 6.28
CA THR A 109 5.77 31.13 6.29
C THR A 109 5.57 31.83 7.63
N LYS A 110 5.46 33.16 7.59
CA LYS A 110 4.91 33.96 8.69
C LYS A 110 3.45 33.58 8.85
N SER A 111 3.21 32.43 9.49
CA SER A 111 1.92 32.11 10.07
C SER A 111 1.71 33.13 11.17
N ASP A 112 0.69 33.98 11.03
CA ASP A 112 0.11 34.76 12.13
C ASP A 112 -0.35 33.76 13.20
N LYS A 113 0.60 33.25 13.97
CA LYS A 113 0.36 32.43 15.14
C LYS A 113 -0.08 33.40 16.22
N SER A 114 -1.38 33.70 16.23
CA SER A 114 -2.03 34.14 17.45
C SER A 114 -1.55 33.21 18.56
N ASP A 115 -0.88 33.76 19.58
CA ASP A 115 -0.35 32.97 20.67
C ASP A 115 -1.44 32.02 21.18
N PRO A 116 -1.16 30.70 21.26
CA PRO A 116 -2.17 29.73 21.63
C PRO A 116 -2.68 30.11 23.01
N THR A 117 -3.96 30.47 23.08
CA THR A 117 -4.59 30.85 24.34
C THR A 117 -4.51 29.65 25.28
N THR A 118 -3.91 29.85 26.45
CA THR A 118 -3.85 28.85 27.50
C THR A 118 -4.94 29.10 28.53
N THR A 119 -5.43 28.06 29.16
CA THR A 119 -6.47 28.09 30.19
C THR A 119 -6.11 27.08 31.27
N LYS A 120 -6.49 27.41 32.52
CA LYS A 120 -6.26 26.52 33.66
C LYS A 120 -7.22 25.34 33.62
N PHE A 121 -6.67 24.13 33.58
CA PHE A 121 -7.41 22.87 33.75
C PHE A 121 -6.78 22.10 34.90
N GLU A 122 -7.53 21.87 35.98
CA GLU A 122 -7.03 21.18 37.19
C GLU A 122 -5.72 21.77 37.75
N GLY A 123 -5.52 23.08 37.58
CA GLY A 123 -4.30 23.80 38.01
C GLY A 123 -3.18 23.87 36.96
N PHE A 124 -3.28 23.13 35.86
CA PHE A 124 -2.29 23.09 34.77
C PHE A 124 -2.62 24.11 33.67
N ASP A 125 -1.60 24.75 33.10
CA ASP A 125 -1.76 25.64 31.94
C ASP A 125 -1.80 24.80 30.65
N ILE A 126 -2.99 24.67 30.06
CA ILE A 126 -3.23 23.84 28.88
C ILE A 126 -3.81 24.73 27.77
N ARG A 127 -3.51 24.44 26.52
CA ARG A 127 -4.18 25.07 25.39
C ARG A 127 -5.71 24.96 25.47
N SER A 128 -6.40 26.09 25.32
CA SER A 128 -7.87 26.19 25.48
C SER A 128 -8.65 25.26 24.55
N ASP A 129 -8.14 24.98 23.34
CA ASP A 129 -8.82 24.13 22.36
C ASP A 129 -8.85 22.64 22.74
N LEU A 130 -7.96 22.21 23.64
CA LEU A 130 -7.85 20.84 24.11
C LEU A 130 -8.61 20.57 25.42
N VAL A 131 -8.95 21.63 26.17
CA VAL A 131 -9.65 21.53 27.45
C VAL A 131 -10.97 20.74 27.35
N PRO A 132 -11.85 20.97 26.35
CA PRO A 132 -13.11 20.21 26.26
C PRO A 132 -12.92 18.70 26.07
N ILE A 133 -11.82 18.28 25.43
CA ILE A 133 -11.48 16.85 25.26
C ILE A 133 -11.01 16.28 26.61
N LEU A 134 -10.16 17.02 27.33
CA LEU A 134 -9.67 16.61 28.64
C LEU A 134 -10.80 16.49 29.67
N GLU A 135 -11.74 17.44 29.71
CA GLU A 135 -12.93 17.37 30.57
C GLU A 135 -13.74 16.09 30.31
N LYS A 136 -13.99 15.74 29.05
CA LYS A 136 -14.69 14.50 28.68
C LYS A 136 -13.94 13.25 29.15
N ILE A 137 -12.62 13.23 29.03
CA ILE A 137 -11.78 12.13 29.50
C ILE A 137 -11.85 12.04 31.03
N TRP A 138 -11.74 13.17 31.72
CA TRP A 138 -11.73 13.26 33.17
C TRP A 138 -13.04 12.77 33.78
N ILE A 139 -14.18 13.17 33.21
CA ILE A 139 -15.52 12.71 33.63
C ILE A 139 -15.64 11.19 33.51
N LYS A 140 -15.06 10.59 32.47
CA LYS A 140 -15.17 9.15 32.20
C LYS A 140 -14.18 8.29 32.98
N GLN A 141 -12.95 8.77 33.13
CA GLN A 141 -11.82 7.98 33.62
C GLN A 141 -11.36 8.36 35.04
N GLY A 142 -11.83 9.51 35.53
CA GLY A 142 -11.38 10.13 36.76
C GLY A 142 -10.02 10.82 36.60
N ASN A 143 -9.34 11.03 37.73
CA ASN A 143 -8.01 11.62 37.76
C ASN A 143 -6.97 10.66 37.13
N ILE A 144 -6.52 10.98 35.93
CA ILE A 144 -5.53 10.17 35.19
C ILE A 144 -4.08 10.42 35.63
N THR A 145 -3.81 11.46 36.43
CA THR A 145 -2.47 11.84 36.92
C THR A 145 -2.18 11.30 38.33
N GLU A 146 -3.15 10.67 38.99
CA GLU A 146 -3.06 10.18 40.38
C GLU A 146 -1.82 9.29 40.63
N ASN A 147 -1.42 8.51 39.63
CA ASN A 147 -0.27 7.60 39.72
C ASN A 147 1.00 8.13 39.04
N SER A 148 0.97 9.36 38.53
CA SER A 148 2.14 9.92 37.87
C SER A 148 3.24 10.21 38.91
N THR A 149 4.46 9.79 38.63
CA THR A 149 5.63 10.07 39.48
C THR A 149 6.18 11.48 39.27
N MET A 150 5.61 12.20 38.30
CA MET A 150 6.10 13.50 37.86
C MET A 150 5.67 14.61 38.82
N ARG A 151 6.60 15.49 39.18
CA ARG A 151 6.34 16.64 40.05
C ARG A 151 6.22 17.97 39.30
N SER A 152 6.71 18.03 38.07
CA SER A 152 6.69 19.26 37.26
C SER A 152 5.32 19.45 36.64
N SER A 153 4.67 20.56 36.98
CA SER A 153 3.39 20.98 36.40
C SER A 153 3.47 21.08 34.88
N ASP A 154 4.59 21.57 34.35
CA ASP A 154 4.75 21.82 32.92
C ASP A 154 4.84 20.51 32.13
N ILE A 155 5.52 19.50 32.70
CA ILE A 155 5.60 18.19 32.05
C ILE A 155 4.23 17.49 32.09
N ILE A 156 3.50 17.60 33.20
CA ILE A 156 2.14 17.05 33.30
C ILE A 156 1.21 17.76 32.30
N ALA A 157 1.29 19.09 32.19
CA ALA A 157 0.51 19.86 31.22
C ALA A 157 0.80 19.39 29.77
N ARG A 158 2.08 19.21 29.41
CA ARG A 158 2.47 18.68 28.10
C ARG A 158 1.96 17.26 27.85
N ALA A 159 2.04 16.38 28.84
CA ALA A 159 1.51 15.02 28.71
C ALA A 159 -0.02 15.02 28.54
N LEU A 160 -0.74 15.91 29.23
CA LEU A 160 -2.17 16.10 29.03
C LEU A 160 -2.50 16.63 27.62
N GLU A 161 -1.72 17.60 27.10
CA GLU A 161 -1.86 18.08 25.72
C GLU A 161 -1.63 16.95 24.70
N LEU A 162 -0.61 16.12 24.90
CA LEU A 162 -0.33 14.97 24.06
C LEU A 162 -1.48 13.96 24.09
N LEU A 163 -2.03 13.66 25.27
CA LEU A 163 -3.18 12.78 25.41
C LEU A 163 -4.42 13.33 24.69
N ALA A 164 -4.73 14.61 24.89
CA ALA A 164 -5.87 15.24 24.22
C ALA A 164 -5.71 15.23 22.70
N THR A 165 -4.51 15.53 22.21
CA THR A 165 -4.18 15.49 20.77
C THR A 165 -4.34 14.08 20.21
N LEU A 166 -3.87 13.06 20.94
CA LEU A 166 -4.01 11.66 20.57
C LEU A 166 -5.49 11.26 20.43
N VAL A 167 -6.34 11.61 21.42
CA VAL A 167 -7.78 11.36 21.36
C VAL A 167 -8.43 12.14 20.22
N GLN A 168 -8.06 13.40 20.01
CA GLN A 168 -8.57 14.22 18.90
C GLN A 168 -8.27 13.60 17.54
N ILE A 169 -7.05 13.07 17.34
CA ILE A 169 -6.67 12.36 16.11
C ILE A 169 -7.55 11.11 15.94
N LEU A 170 -7.77 10.34 16.99
CA LEU A 170 -8.63 9.15 16.95
C LEU A 170 -10.11 9.48 16.67
N GLU A 171 -10.63 10.58 17.20
CA GLU A 171 -12.03 11.01 16.99
C GLU A 171 -12.24 11.62 15.60
N ASN A 172 -11.28 12.41 15.11
CA ASN A 172 -11.42 13.12 13.83
C ASN A 172 -11.08 12.26 12.62
N ASN A 173 -10.28 11.20 12.80
CA ASN A 173 -9.92 10.34 11.68
C ASN A 173 -10.86 9.16 11.58
N SER A 174 -11.49 9.04 10.41
CA SER A 174 -12.05 7.77 10.01
C SER A 174 -10.91 6.75 9.84
N VAL A 175 -11.30 5.48 9.94
CA VAL A 175 -10.48 4.32 9.59
C VAL A 175 -9.61 4.52 8.34
N GLN A 176 -10.13 5.21 7.33
CA GLN A 176 -9.49 5.34 6.03
C GLN A 176 -8.63 6.60 5.86
N SER A 177 -8.82 7.62 6.71
CA SER A 177 -8.17 8.93 6.57
C SER A 177 -6.88 9.09 7.36
N LEU A 178 -6.59 8.18 8.31
CA LEU A 178 -5.38 8.23 9.11
C LEU A 178 -4.13 8.10 8.22
N SER A 179 -3.18 9.03 8.35
CA SER A 179 -1.89 8.96 7.65
C SER A 179 -0.89 8.04 8.37
N ASP A 180 0.18 7.63 7.68
CA ASP A 180 1.26 6.84 8.30
C ASP A 180 1.94 7.61 9.44
N SER A 181 2.25 8.89 9.21
CA SER A 181 2.83 9.77 10.24
C SER A 181 1.94 9.93 11.47
N GLN A 182 0.61 9.97 11.31
CA GLN A 182 -0.32 9.99 12.42
C GLN A 182 -0.34 8.65 13.15
N ALA A 183 -0.34 7.52 12.44
CA ALA A 183 -0.30 6.20 13.07
C ALA A 183 0.98 5.98 13.90
N ASP A 184 2.13 6.44 13.40
CA ASP A 184 3.40 6.40 14.12
C ASP A 184 3.38 7.34 15.32
N TYR A 185 2.85 8.55 15.17
CA TYR A 185 2.64 9.50 16.27
C TYR A 185 1.78 8.90 17.38
N LEU A 186 0.62 8.31 17.04
CA LEU A 186 -0.27 7.66 18.01
C LEU A 186 0.46 6.56 18.79
N SER A 187 1.26 5.74 18.10
CA SER A 187 2.01 4.64 18.71
C SER A 187 3.11 5.14 19.66
N SER A 188 3.89 6.13 19.22
CA SER A 188 4.97 6.73 20.03
C SER A 188 4.42 7.46 21.25
N THR A 189 3.43 8.34 21.05
CA THR A 189 2.84 9.13 22.15
C THR A 189 2.16 8.22 23.18
N LEU A 190 1.50 7.14 22.77
CA LEU A 190 0.96 6.17 23.73
C LEU A 190 2.07 5.51 24.56
N SER A 191 3.21 5.20 23.95
CA SER A 191 4.37 4.65 24.65
C SER A 191 4.93 5.66 25.68
N ASP A 192 5.09 6.92 25.27
CA ASP A 192 5.59 7.99 26.14
C ASP A 192 4.68 8.19 27.36
N LEU A 193 3.35 8.22 27.14
CA LEU A 193 2.36 8.35 28.22
C LEU A 193 2.40 7.18 29.20
N LYS A 194 2.64 5.95 28.72
CA LYS A 194 2.84 4.77 29.58
C LYS A 194 4.10 4.90 30.42
N ILE A 195 5.21 5.37 29.84
CA ILE A 195 6.48 5.59 30.55
C ILE A 195 6.31 6.68 31.63
N MET A 196 5.51 7.71 31.37
CA MET A 196 5.15 8.75 32.34
C MET A 196 4.13 8.30 33.40
N CYS A 197 3.79 7.01 33.44
CA CYS A 197 2.85 6.41 34.40
C CYS A 197 1.43 6.99 34.36
N PHE A 198 0.98 7.54 33.23
CA PHE A 198 -0.42 7.96 33.07
C PHE A 198 -1.35 6.74 32.96
N LYS A 199 -2.56 6.86 33.49
CA LYS A 199 -3.59 5.81 33.41
C LYS A 199 -4.23 5.76 32.01
N VAL A 200 -3.50 5.22 31.03
CA VAL A 200 -3.90 5.16 29.60
C VAL A 200 -4.22 3.75 29.09
N HIS A 201 -4.41 2.76 29.98
CA HIS A 201 -4.71 1.38 29.59
C HIS A 201 -5.96 1.25 28.69
N TRP A 202 -6.98 2.08 28.93
CA TRP A 202 -8.21 2.12 28.14
C TRP A 202 -7.97 2.56 26.69
N LEU A 203 -6.91 3.33 26.42
CA LEU A 203 -6.60 3.90 25.11
C LEU A 203 -5.87 2.90 24.19
N VAL A 204 -5.25 1.87 24.78
CA VAL A 204 -4.39 0.91 24.07
C VAL A 204 -5.15 0.22 22.94
N ALA A 205 -6.33 -0.33 23.22
CA ALA A 205 -7.12 -1.05 22.23
C ALA A 205 -7.53 -0.17 21.03
N PHE A 206 -7.79 1.13 21.27
CA PHE A 206 -8.17 2.07 20.21
C PHE A 206 -6.99 2.40 19.31
N VAL A 207 -5.82 2.68 19.88
CA VAL A 207 -4.60 2.96 19.12
C VAL A 207 -4.15 1.74 18.32
N GLU A 208 -4.10 0.56 18.94
CA GLU A 208 -3.72 -0.68 18.26
C GLU A 208 -4.66 -1.01 17.10
N LYS A 209 -5.97 -0.83 17.30
CA LYS A 209 -6.96 -1.00 16.23
C LYS A 209 -6.71 -0.02 15.09
N ALA A 210 -6.52 1.27 15.38
CA ALA A 210 -6.28 2.29 14.36
C ALA A 210 -5.00 2.01 13.56
N VAL A 211 -3.91 1.67 14.24
CA VAL A 211 -2.61 1.36 13.62
C VAL A 211 -2.68 0.09 12.78
N LYS A 212 -3.29 -0.99 13.30
CA LYS A 212 -3.45 -2.26 12.57
C LYS A 212 -4.25 -2.04 11.29
N LEU A 213 -5.30 -1.27 11.38
CA LEU A 213 -6.18 -0.97 10.27
C LEU A 213 -5.50 -0.11 9.21
N ARG A 214 -4.69 0.87 9.62
CA ARG A 214 -3.82 1.61 8.72
C ARG A 214 -2.85 0.70 7.97
N LYS A 215 -2.18 -0.21 8.68
CA LYS A 215 -1.26 -1.19 8.08
C LYS A 215 -1.94 -2.14 7.09
N SER A 216 -3.24 -2.42 7.27
CA SER A 216 -4.01 -3.23 6.33
C SER A 216 -4.51 -2.48 5.09
N LYS A 217 -4.45 -1.13 5.06
CA LYS A 217 -4.97 -0.33 3.94
C LYS A 217 -4.35 -0.69 2.58
N PRO A 218 -3.02 -0.83 2.44
CA PRO A 218 -2.42 -1.20 1.15
C PRO A 218 -2.89 -2.57 0.64
N LEU A 219 -3.20 -3.49 1.55
CA LEU A 219 -3.73 -4.81 1.20
C LEU A 219 -5.17 -4.70 0.67
N VAL A 220 -6.02 -3.91 1.34
CA VAL A 220 -7.40 -3.65 0.89
C VAL A 220 -7.40 -2.93 -0.46
N ASP A 221 -6.56 -1.91 -0.64
CA ASP A 221 -6.42 -1.18 -1.91
C ASP A 221 -5.97 -2.11 -3.05
N SER A 222 -5.03 -3.01 -2.76
CA SER A 222 -4.56 -4.02 -3.72
C SER A 222 -5.65 -5.03 -4.08
N LEU A 223 -6.45 -5.46 -3.09
CA LEU A 223 -7.56 -6.37 -3.30
C LEU A 223 -8.68 -5.74 -4.15
N ASN A 224 -9.00 -4.48 -3.91
CA ASN A 224 -9.96 -3.72 -4.72
C ASN A 224 -9.47 -3.60 -6.17
N LYS A 225 -8.20 -3.23 -6.37
CA LYS A 225 -7.60 -3.16 -7.71
C LYS A 225 -7.62 -4.51 -8.43
N LEU A 226 -7.35 -5.61 -7.71
CA LEU A 226 -7.41 -6.96 -8.27
C LEU A 226 -8.85 -7.32 -8.68
N THR A 227 -9.82 -6.93 -7.87
CA THR A 227 -11.25 -7.14 -8.14
C THR A 227 -11.68 -6.39 -9.40
N ASP A 228 -11.27 -5.13 -9.56
CA ASP A 228 -11.54 -4.33 -10.76
C ASP A 228 -10.92 -4.94 -12.03
N LEU A 229 -9.68 -5.43 -11.93
CA LEU A 229 -9.02 -6.12 -13.04
C LEU A 229 -9.73 -7.43 -13.39
N SER A 230 -10.21 -8.18 -12.39
CA SER A 230 -11.00 -9.40 -12.62
C SER A 230 -12.29 -9.10 -13.38
N PHE A 231 -13.00 -8.04 -13.02
CA PHE A 231 -14.19 -7.60 -13.77
C PHE A 231 -13.87 -7.25 -15.22
N GLN A 232 -12.78 -6.50 -15.47
CA GLN A 232 -12.34 -6.16 -16.83
C GLN A 232 -11.95 -7.40 -17.65
N VAL A 233 -11.29 -8.38 -17.03
CA VAL A 233 -10.93 -9.64 -17.70
C VAL A 233 -12.20 -10.41 -18.07
N LYS A 234 -13.19 -10.49 -17.18
CA LYS A 234 -14.47 -11.15 -17.46
C LYS A 234 -15.23 -10.48 -18.60
N GLU A 235 -15.25 -9.15 -18.63
CA GLU A 235 -15.86 -8.36 -19.70
C GLU A 235 -15.18 -8.63 -21.05
N ARG A 236 -13.84 -8.50 -21.12
CA ARG A 236 -13.08 -8.76 -22.36
C ARG A 236 -13.23 -10.19 -22.84
N ARG A 237 -13.26 -11.15 -21.92
CA ARG A 237 -13.51 -12.56 -22.25
C ARG A 237 -14.88 -12.76 -22.88
N ALA A 238 -15.92 -12.11 -22.36
CA ALA A 238 -17.25 -12.20 -22.95
C ALA A 238 -17.29 -11.64 -24.38
N ILE A 239 -16.59 -10.52 -24.63
CA ILE A 239 -16.46 -9.91 -25.97
C ILE A 239 -15.75 -10.87 -26.94
N LEU A 240 -14.60 -11.43 -26.53
CA LEU A 240 -13.84 -12.35 -27.39
C LEU A 240 -14.63 -13.63 -27.70
N LEU A 241 -15.40 -14.15 -26.75
CA LEU A 241 -16.25 -15.34 -26.99
C LEU A 241 -17.35 -15.06 -28.02
N ASP A 242 -17.95 -13.87 -28.00
CA ASP A 242 -18.93 -13.44 -29.00
C ASP A 242 -18.28 -13.30 -30.39
N GLU A 243 -17.07 -12.75 -30.47
CA GLU A 243 -16.32 -12.64 -31.73
C GLU A 243 -15.94 -14.01 -32.32
N VAL A 244 -15.49 -14.95 -31.49
CA VAL A 244 -15.20 -16.33 -31.90
C VAL A 244 -16.46 -17.01 -32.45
N ALA A 245 -17.63 -16.78 -31.84
CA ALA A 245 -18.90 -17.32 -32.34
C ALA A 245 -19.25 -16.78 -33.74
N LYS A 246 -19.04 -15.48 -33.97
CA LYS A 246 -19.26 -14.84 -35.28
C LYS A 246 -18.33 -15.40 -36.36
N LEU A 247 -17.04 -15.53 -36.07
CA LEU A 247 -16.06 -16.11 -37.00
C LEU A 247 -16.42 -17.55 -37.37
N THR A 248 -16.91 -18.34 -36.41
CA THR A 248 -17.37 -19.72 -36.65
C THR A 248 -18.57 -19.75 -37.61
N GLU A 249 -19.50 -18.81 -37.50
CA GLU A 249 -20.62 -18.68 -38.44
C GLU A 249 -20.15 -18.33 -39.87
N GLU A 250 -19.22 -17.39 -39.99
CA GLU A 250 -18.63 -16.99 -41.28
C GLU A 250 -17.84 -18.12 -41.94
N GLU A 251 -17.05 -18.87 -41.18
CA GLU A 251 -16.31 -20.04 -41.67
C GLU A 251 -17.26 -21.10 -42.25
N ASN A 252 -18.34 -21.40 -41.52
CA ASN A 252 -19.37 -22.34 -41.98
C ASN A 252 -20.06 -21.85 -43.27
N LYS A 253 -20.30 -20.55 -43.39
CA LYS A 253 -20.83 -19.95 -44.62
C LYS A 253 -19.85 -20.09 -45.79
N LEU A 254 -18.56 -19.82 -45.57
CA LEU A 254 -17.53 -19.96 -46.60
C LEU A 254 -17.39 -21.41 -47.08
N LYS A 255 -17.36 -22.38 -46.14
CA LYS A 255 -17.36 -23.82 -46.46
C LYS A 255 -18.54 -24.22 -47.35
N LYS A 256 -19.73 -23.67 -47.07
CA LYS A 256 -20.93 -23.90 -47.89
C LYS A 256 -20.80 -23.32 -49.31
N GLU A 257 -20.27 -22.12 -49.45
CA GLU A 257 -20.03 -21.52 -50.77
C GLU A 257 -18.96 -22.28 -51.56
N MET A 258 -17.86 -22.71 -50.92
CA MET A 258 -16.85 -23.57 -51.55
C MET A 258 -17.44 -24.88 -52.07
N ALA A 259 -18.31 -25.52 -51.29
CA ALA A 259 -19.00 -26.74 -51.72
C ALA A 259 -19.93 -26.51 -52.93
N LYS A 260 -20.49 -25.31 -53.11
CA LYS A 260 -21.26 -24.95 -54.31
C LYS A 260 -20.34 -24.74 -55.52
N VAL A 261 -19.23 -24.03 -55.34
CA VAL A 261 -18.24 -23.79 -56.42
C VAL A 261 -17.62 -25.10 -56.90
N SER A 262 -17.28 -26.01 -55.98
CA SER A 262 -16.74 -27.33 -56.32
C SER A 262 -17.69 -28.16 -57.20
N LYS A 263 -19.01 -27.96 -57.08
CA LYS A 263 -20.00 -28.60 -57.98
C LYS A 263 -20.12 -27.93 -59.35
N LEU A 264 -19.77 -26.65 -59.45
CA LEU A 264 -19.87 -25.83 -60.66
C LEU A 264 -18.65 -25.94 -61.58
N ILE A 265 -17.51 -26.39 -61.05
CA ILE A 265 -16.33 -26.69 -61.84
C ILE A 265 -16.33 -28.22 -62.01
N PRO A 266 -16.95 -28.78 -63.06
CA PRO A 266 -16.67 -30.16 -63.40
C PRO A 266 -15.16 -30.25 -63.59
N PHE A 267 -14.50 -31.12 -62.83
CA PHE A 267 -13.11 -31.50 -63.06
C PHE A 267 -13.03 -32.17 -64.45
N SER A 268 -13.12 -31.36 -65.50
CA SER A 268 -13.05 -31.78 -66.88
C SER A 268 -11.57 -31.85 -67.24
N GLY A 269 -10.95 -32.96 -66.87
CA GLY A 269 -9.58 -33.29 -67.23
C GLY A 269 -8.75 -33.67 -66.01
N GLN A 270 -8.59 -34.98 -65.79
CA GLN A 270 -7.37 -35.48 -65.16
C GLN A 270 -6.21 -35.07 -66.07
N VAL A 271 -5.57 -33.94 -65.79
CA VAL A 271 -4.27 -33.63 -66.38
C VAL A 271 -3.29 -34.59 -65.70
N LYS A 272 -2.95 -35.70 -66.39
CA LYS A 272 -1.85 -36.57 -65.95
C LYS A 272 -0.57 -35.75 -66.04
N PHE A 273 -0.02 -35.38 -64.88
CA PHE A 273 1.29 -34.72 -64.78
C PHE A 273 2.46 -35.71 -64.80
N ASP A 274 2.21 -36.98 -65.11
CA ASP A 274 3.25 -38.03 -65.16
C ASP A 274 4.15 -37.95 -66.41
N GLU A 275 4.04 -36.91 -67.23
CA GLU A 275 4.91 -36.73 -68.40
C GLU A 275 6.05 -35.76 -68.06
N PRO A 276 7.28 -36.24 -67.80
CA PRO A 276 8.40 -35.38 -67.44
C PRO A 276 8.77 -34.46 -68.60
N PHE A 277 8.63 -33.14 -68.39
CA PHE A 277 9.14 -32.10 -69.28
C PHE A 277 10.67 -32.07 -69.26
N GLY A 278 11.33 -33.03 -69.91
CA GLY A 278 12.78 -33.15 -69.80
C GLY A 278 13.42 -34.02 -70.86
N SER A 279 13.28 -33.67 -72.14
CA SER A 279 14.09 -34.24 -73.21
C SER A 279 14.17 -33.26 -74.39
N GLY A 280 15.23 -32.44 -74.44
CA GLY A 280 15.54 -31.72 -75.69
C GLY A 280 16.32 -30.43 -75.55
N LEU A 281 17.62 -30.53 -75.27
CA LEU A 281 18.64 -29.53 -75.67
C LEU A 281 19.95 -30.29 -75.90
N THR A 282 20.14 -30.74 -77.14
CA THR A 282 21.40 -31.22 -77.73
C THR A 282 21.58 -30.56 -79.07
#